data_AF-X1R798-F1
#
_entry.id   AF-X1R798-F1
#
_cell.length_a   1.000
_cell.length_b   1.000
_cell.length_c   1.000
_cell.angle_alpha   90.00
_cell.angle_beta   90.00
_cell.angle_gamma   90.00
#
_symmetry.space_group_name_H-M   'P 1'
#
loop_
_entity.id
_entity.type
_entity.pdbx_description
1 polymer ?
#
loop_
_entity_poly.entity_id
_entity_poly.type
_entity_poly.pdbx_seq_one_letter_code
_entity_poly.pdbx_strand_id
1 'polypeptide(L)'
;MNDRYPYLPGDVVNASTYNFPVHYKILEEITVERMMKADPTLRDSVIRGAKELQEQGVRAIVGACGYFANYQEKTAAALDIPVYISSLLQAPIIKRGLKPDQKVGIMCANANALTPGLLSQC
;
A
#
# COMPACT_ATOMS: atom_id res chain seq x y z
N MET A 1 5.95 -11.09 -6.13
CA MET A 1 7.10 -10.63 -6.93
C MET A 1 8.30 -11.47 -6.53
N ASN A 2 8.88 -12.24 -7.45
CA ASN A 2 10.16 -12.91 -7.25
C ASN A 2 11.26 -11.92 -7.63
N ASP A 3 11.38 -10.84 -6.85
CA ASP A 3 12.42 -9.86 -7.12
C ASP A 3 13.76 -10.45 -6.70
N ARG A 4 14.72 -10.47 -7.62
CA ARG A 4 16.04 -11.10 -7.43
C ARG A 4 16.98 -10.28 -6.54
N TYR A 5 16.48 -9.70 -5.45
CA TYR A 5 17.29 -9.01 -4.45
C TYR A 5 16.99 -9.53 -3.04
N PRO A 6 17.99 -9.54 -2.14
CA PRO A 6 17.78 -9.97 -0.77
C PRO A 6 16.88 -8.98 -0.02
N TYR A 7 15.86 -9.48 0.66
CA TYR A 7 15.03 -8.67 1.57
C TYR A 7 15.80 -8.46 2.88
N LEU A 8 16.40 -7.29 3.05
CA LEU A 8 17.19 -6.95 4.24
C LEU A 8 16.28 -6.52 5.41
N PRO A 9 16.72 -6.63 6.68
CA PRO A 9 16.00 -6.04 7.81
C PRO A 9 15.75 -4.55 7.57
N GLY A 10 14.51 -4.11 7.72
CA GLY A 10 14.01 -2.79 7.31
C GLY A 10 13.08 -2.82 6.10
N ASP A 11 13.11 -3.89 5.30
CA ASP A 11 12.14 -4.13 4.25
C ASP A 11 10.81 -4.63 4.85
N VAL A 12 9.67 -4.13 4.32
CA VAL A 12 8.33 -4.53 4.74
C VAL A 12 8.10 -6.03 4.54
N VAL A 13 8.72 -6.63 3.52
CA VAL A 13 8.55 -8.07 3.22
C VAL A 13 9.52 -8.96 4.01
N ASN A 14 10.42 -8.38 4.80
CA ASN A 14 11.29 -9.15 5.68
C ASN A 14 10.66 -9.28 7.08
N ALA A 15 10.35 -10.52 7.48
CA ALA A 15 9.77 -10.82 8.79
C ALA A 15 10.64 -10.38 9.97
N SER A 16 11.98 -10.40 9.82
CA SER A 16 12.92 -9.99 10.86
C SER A 16 12.95 -8.47 11.08
N THR A 17 12.25 -7.68 10.26
CA THR A 17 12.05 -6.24 10.48
C THR A 17 11.20 -5.98 11.72
N TYR A 18 10.35 -6.93 12.12
CA TYR A 18 9.35 -6.75 13.16
C TYR A 18 9.70 -7.50 14.44
N ASN A 19 9.40 -6.89 15.59
CA ASN A 19 9.49 -7.53 16.90
C ASN A 19 8.15 -8.19 17.31
N PHE A 20 7.24 -8.37 16.36
CA PHE A 20 5.94 -9.00 16.51
C PHE A 20 5.65 -9.93 15.31
N PRO A 21 4.74 -10.92 15.44
CA PRO A 21 4.40 -11.83 14.34
C PRO A 21 3.74 -11.09 13.17
N VAL A 22 4.14 -11.45 11.95
CA VAL A 22 3.57 -10.91 10.71
C VAL A 22 3.17 -12.03 9.76
N HIS A 23 2.09 -11.80 9.02
CA HIS A 23 1.62 -12.70 7.96
C HIS A 23 1.76 -12.01 6.61
N TYR A 24 2.18 -12.78 5.61
CA TYR A 24 2.37 -12.29 4.25
C TYR A 24 1.40 -12.96 3.29
N LYS A 25 0.87 -12.18 2.35
CA LYS A 25 0.07 -12.68 1.25
C LYS A 25 0.67 -12.23 -0.07
N ILE A 26 1.01 -13.18 -0.93
CA ILE A 26 1.40 -12.91 -2.30
C ILE A 26 0.14 -12.85 -3.16
N LEU A 27 0.03 -11.79 -3.96
CA LEU A 27 -1.03 -11.60 -4.95
C LEU A 27 -0.44 -11.78 -6.35
N GLU A 28 -0.46 -13.01 -6.85
CA GLU A 28 0.17 -13.40 -8.12
C GLU A 28 -0.35 -12.61 -9.34
N GLU A 29 -1.60 -12.15 -9.25
CA GLU A 29 -2.29 -11.37 -10.28
C GLU A 29 -1.68 -9.97 -10.49
N ILE A 30 -0.97 -9.46 -9.47
CA ILE A 30 -0.48 -8.07 -9.44
C ILE A 30 0.89 -7.98 -10.11
N THR A 31 0.92 -7.33 -11.27
CA THR A 31 2.14 -6.92 -11.95
C THR A 31 2.35 -5.42 -11.84
N VAL A 32 3.60 -4.96 -11.98
CA VAL A 32 3.93 -3.52 -11.99
C VAL A 32 3.15 -2.81 -13.09
N GLU A 33 3.05 -3.39 -14.28
CA GLU A 33 2.32 -2.79 -15.41
C GLU A 33 0.84 -2.56 -15.08
N ARG A 34 0.14 -3.57 -14.54
CA ARG A 34 -1.27 -3.45 -14.17
C ARG A 34 -1.48 -2.47 -13.02
N MET A 35 -0.55 -2.45 -12.06
CA MET A 35 -0.55 -1.49 -10.96
C MET A 35 -0.42 -0.04 -11.46
N MET A 36 0.49 0.22 -12.41
CA MET A 36 0.68 1.55 -13.00
C MET A 36 -0.51 2.01 -13.85
N LYS A 37 -1.29 1.07 -14.40
CA LYS A 37 -2.53 1.34 -15.14
C LYS A 37 -3.77 1.46 -14.25
N ALA A 38 -3.62 1.33 -12.92
CA ALA A 38 -4.73 1.31 -11.97
C ALA A 38 -5.85 0.33 -12.38
N ASP A 39 -5.46 -0.88 -12.82
CA ASP A 39 -6.40 -1.89 -13.30
C ASP A 39 -7.48 -2.20 -12.24
N PRO A 40 -8.76 -1.92 -12.53
CA PRO A 40 -9.84 -2.07 -11.55
C PRO A 40 -10.05 -3.52 -11.12
N THR A 41 -9.64 -4.49 -11.93
CA THR A 41 -9.75 -5.92 -11.58
C THR A 41 -8.77 -6.33 -10.48
N LEU A 42 -7.69 -5.56 -10.25
CA LEU A 42 -6.77 -5.81 -9.14
C LEU A 42 -7.39 -5.48 -7.78
N ARG A 43 -8.36 -4.57 -7.73
CA ARG A 43 -9.04 -4.18 -6.49
C ARG A 43 -9.60 -5.40 -5.76
N ASP A 44 -10.31 -6.26 -6.49
CA ASP A 44 -10.98 -7.42 -5.88
C ASP A 44 -9.96 -8.45 -5.39
N SER A 45 -8.82 -8.59 -6.09
CA SER A 45 -7.68 -9.40 -5.65
C SER A 45 -7.03 -8.86 -4.37
N VAL A 46 -6.87 -7.52 -4.26
CA VAL A 46 -6.34 -6.87 -3.05
C VAL A 46 -7.29 -7.08 -1.87
N ILE A 47 -8.59 -6.85 -2.06
CA ILE A 47 -9.60 -7.04 -1.02
C ILE A 47 -9.64 -8.49 -0.56
N ARG A 48 -9.64 -9.45 -1.50
CA ARG A 48 -9.65 -10.88 -1.17
C ARG A 48 -8.42 -11.27 -0.35
N GLY A 49 -7.22 -10.87 -0.78
CA GLY A 49 -5.99 -11.14 -0.03
C GLY A 49 -5.98 -10.51 1.36
N ALA A 50 -6.49 -9.28 1.49
CA ALA A 50 -6.60 -8.60 2.77
C ALA A 50 -7.60 -9.31 3.71
N LYS A 51 -8.74 -9.79 3.20
CA LYS A 51 -9.70 -10.58 3.97
C LYS A 51 -9.12 -11.91 4.44
N GLU A 52 -8.40 -12.62 3.58
CA GLU A 52 -7.72 -13.85 3.97
C GLU A 52 -6.70 -13.62 5.11
N LEU A 53 -6.00 -12.49 5.11
CA LEU A 53 -5.13 -12.10 6.22
C LEU A 53 -5.92 -11.74 7.48
N GLN A 54 -7.05 -11.03 7.35
CA GLN A 54 -7.95 -10.74 8.48
C GLN A 54 -8.46 -12.03 9.13
N GLU A 55 -8.87 -13.02 8.33
CA GLU A 55 -9.30 -14.35 8.80
C GLU A 55 -8.20 -15.12 9.53
N GLN A 56 -6.93 -14.86 9.19
CA GLN A 56 -5.76 -15.38 9.90
C GLN A 56 -5.47 -14.64 11.22
N GLY A 57 -6.25 -13.62 11.57
CA GLY A 57 -6.16 -12.92 12.85
C GLY A 57 -5.21 -11.73 12.87
N VAL A 58 -4.75 -11.22 11.72
CA VAL A 58 -3.95 -9.98 11.69
C VAL A 58 -4.77 -8.80 12.20
N ARG A 59 -4.10 -7.84 12.86
CA ARG A 59 -4.75 -6.68 13.49
C ARG A 59 -4.72 -5.41 12.64
N ALA A 60 -3.95 -5.42 11.56
CA ALA A 60 -3.88 -4.37 10.56
C ALA A 60 -3.34 -4.94 9.24
N ILE A 61 -3.70 -4.30 8.13
CA ILE A 61 -3.11 -4.58 6.81
C ILE A 61 -2.14 -3.45 6.46
N VAL A 62 -0.93 -3.81 6.03
CA VAL A 62 0.10 -2.84 5.62
C VAL A 62 0.66 -3.24 4.26
N GLY A 63 0.95 -2.24 3.42
CA GLY A 63 1.64 -2.38 2.14
C GLY A 63 2.62 -1.23 1.94
N ALA A 64 3.65 -1.43 1.11
CA ALA A 64 4.70 -0.42 0.92
C ALA A 64 4.60 0.37 -0.39
N CYS A 65 3.92 -0.14 -1.42
CA CYS A 65 3.89 0.53 -2.73
C CYS A 65 2.90 1.71 -2.73
N GLY A 66 3.37 2.91 -3.06
CA GLY A 66 2.53 4.11 -3.12
C GLY A 66 1.31 3.99 -4.05
N TYR A 67 1.43 3.19 -5.13
CA TYR A 67 0.35 3.01 -6.11
C TYR A 67 -0.82 2.14 -5.61
N PHE A 68 -0.68 1.45 -4.48
CA PHE A 68 -1.81 0.82 -3.79
C PHE A 68 -2.86 1.84 -3.31
N ALA A 69 -2.54 3.13 -3.34
CA ALA A 69 -3.50 4.21 -3.09
C ALA A 69 -4.76 4.07 -3.96
N ASN A 70 -4.65 3.59 -5.20
CA ASN A 70 -5.79 3.32 -6.08
C ASN A 70 -6.84 2.35 -5.50
N TYR A 71 -6.46 1.52 -4.52
CA TYR A 71 -7.32 0.51 -3.91
C TYR A 71 -7.51 0.74 -2.41
N GLN A 72 -6.96 1.81 -1.85
CA GLN A 72 -6.89 2.07 -0.42
C GLN A 72 -8.29 2.21 0.21
N GLU A 73 -9.11 3.16 -0.27
CA GLU A 73 -10.43 3.45 0.28
C GLU A 73 -11.33 2.22 0.24
N LYS A 74 -11.40 1.54 -0.91
CA LYS A 74 -12.26 0.36 -1.10
C LYS A 74 -11.80 -0.84 -0.29
N THR A 75 -10.49 -1.01 -0.09
CA THR A 75 -9.97 -2.08 0.76
C THR A 75 -10.28 -1.80 2.23
N ALA A 76 -10.06 -0.56 2.69
CA ALA A 76 -10.39 -0.16 4.06
C ALA A 76 -11.89 -0.33 4.37
N ALA A 77 -12.78 0.04 3.43
CA ALA A 77 -14.22 -0.14 3.60
C ALA A 77 -14.68 -1.60 3.62
N ALA A 78 -13.88 -2.54 3.12
CA ALA A 78 -14.24 -3.95 3.02
C ALA A 78 -13.75 -4.82 4.19
N LEU A 79 -12.99 -4.24 5.12
CA LEU A 79 -12.37 -4.93 6.26
C LEU A 79 -12.84 -4.33 7.59
N ASP A 80 -12.77 -5.14 8.64
CA ASP A 80 -13.11 -4.74 10.03
C ASP A 80 -11.88 -4.29 10.83
N ILE A 81 -10.70 -4.34 10.20
CA ILE A 81 -9.41 -3.93 10.78
C ILE A 81 -8.81 -2.76 9.99
N PRO A 82 -7.92 -1.95 10.59
CA PRO A 82 -7.25 -0.86 9.89
C PRO A 82 -6.43 -1.31 8.68
N VAL A 83 -6.48 -0.53 7.61
CA VAL A 83 -5.79 -0.80 6.33
C VAL A 83 -4.90 0.39 5.96
N TYR A 84 -3.61 0.15 5.75
CA TYR A 84 -2.60 1.13 5.37
C TYR A 84 -1.72 0.58 4.24
N ILE A 85 -2.30 0.42 3.04
CA ILE A 85 -1.60 -0.26 1.93
C ILE A 85 -0.75 0.66 1.06
N SER A 86 -0.89 1.97 1.22
CA SER A 86 -0.08 2.97 0.51
C SER A 86 0.75 3.82 1.46
N SER A 87 2.01 4.03 1.09
CA SER A 87 2.88 5.02 1.74
C SER A 87 2.38 6.44 1.61
N LEU A 88 1.51 6.74 0.63
CA LEU A 88 0.95 8.08 0.40
C LEU A 88 -0.03 8.54 1.48
N LEU A 89 -0.56 7.63 2.30
CA LEU A 89 -1.35 7.97 3.49
C LEU A 89 -0.58 8.83 4.51
N GLN A 90 0.74 8.85 4.43
CA GLN A 90 1.56 9.72 5.27
C GLN A 90 1.56 11.17 4.78
N ALA A 91 1.19 11.44 3.51
CA ALA A 91 1.28 12.79 2.93
C ALA A 91 0.38 13.81 3.64
N PRO A 92 -0.90 13.52 3.99
CA PRO A 92 -1.72 14.44 4.77
C PRO A 92 -1.15 14.70 6.18
N ILE A 93 -0.61 13.67 6.83
CA ILE A 93 0.01 13.77 8.16
C ILE A 93 1.23 14.70 8.10
N ILE A 94 2.12 14.47 7.12
CA ILE A 94 3.30 15.32 6.88
C ILE A 94 2.86 16.76 6.59
N LYS A 95 1.88 16.95 5.71
CA LYS A 95 1.40 18.29 5.32
C LYS A 95 0.89 19.10 6.52
N ARG A 96 0.26 18.46 7.51
CA ARG A 96 -0.21 19.12 8.74
C ARG A 96 0.92 19.60 9.65
N GLY A 97 2.11 19.00 9.57
CA GLY A 97 3.29 19.42 10.32
C GLY A 97 4.10 20.53 9.66
N LEU A 98 3.78 20.92 8.42
CA LEU A 98 4.52 21.92 7.65
C LEU A 98 4.01 23.34 7.90
N LYS A 99 4.90 24.34 7.73
CA LYS A 99 4.50 25.75 7.71
C LYS A 99 3.57 26.05 6.52
N PRO A 100 2.75 27.11 6.58
CA PRO A 100 1.81 27.45 5.50
C PRO A 100 2.47 27.62 4.11
N ASP A 101 3.72 28.09 4.06
CA ASP A 101 4.50 28.33 2.85
C ASP A 101 5.26 27.09 2.33
N GLN A 102 5.24 25.97 3.07
CA GLN A 102 5.92 24.73 2.72
C GLN A 102 4.98 23.73 2.01
N LYS A 103 5.56 22.85 1.19
CA LYS A 103 4.84 21.86 0.37
C LYS A 103 5.39 20.45 0.59
N VAL A 104 4.53 19.44 0.34
CA VAL A 104 4.95 18.04 0.28
C VAL A 104 5.37 17.73 -1.16
N GLY A 105 6.59 17.22 -1.34
CA GLY A 105 7.07 16.68 -2.60
C GLY A 105 6.93 15.15 -2.63
N ILE A 106 6.49 14.59 -3.74
CA ILE A 106 6.38 13.14 -3.94
C ILE A 106 7.35 12.74 -5.06
N MET A 107 8.30 11.87 -4.74
CA MET A 107 9.15 11.20 -5.73
C MET A 107 8.59 9.81 -6.00
N CYS A 108 8.35 9.47 -7.26
CA CYS A 108 7.74 8.20 -7.64
C CYS A 108 8.37 7.64 -8.93
N ALA A 109 8.16 6.34 -9.18
CA ALA A 109 8.72 5.65 -10.33
C ALA A 109 8.10 6.11 -11.67
N ASN A 110 6.82 6.50 -11.66
CA ASN A 110 6.09 6.95 -12.83
C ASN A 110 5.15 8.11 -12.47
N ALA A 111 5.49 9.32 -12.90
CA ALA A 111 4.71 10.52 -12.65
C ALA A 111 3.31 10.46 -13.29
N ASN A 112 3.17 9.82 -14.46
CA ASN A 112 1.88 9.74 -15.17
C ASN A 112 0.86 8.86 -14.43
N ALA A 113 1.33 7.89 -13.65
CA ALA A 113 0.47 7.04 -12.83
C ALA A 113 0.06 7.70 -11.49
N LEU A 114 0.71 8.82 -11.12
CA LEU A 114 0.37 9.59 -9.91
C LEU A 114 -0.71 10.62 -10.21
N THR A 115 -1.96 10.15 -10.37
CA THR A 115 -3.10 11.00 -10.76
C THR A 115 -3.75 11.70 -9.56
N PRO A 116 -4.49 12.81 -9.76
CA PRO A 116 -5.31 13.41 -8.71
C PRO A 116 -6.32 12.43 -8.09
N GLY A 117 -6.88 11.52 -8.90
CA GLY A 117 -7.78 10.47 -8.43
C GLY A 117 -7.09 9.54 -7.43
N LEU A 118 -5.90 9.06 -7.76
CA LEU A 118 -5.06 8.27 -6.85
C LEU A 118 -4.77 9.02 -5.54
N LEU A 119 -4.36 10.29 -5.63
CA LEU A 119 -4.02 11.09 -4.44
C LEU A 119 -5.24 11.35 -3.53
N SER A 120 -6.44 11.44 -4.09
CA SER A 120 -7.67 11.65 -3.32
C SER A 120 -8.09 10.44 -2.47
N GLN A 121 -7.48 9.28 -2.70
CA GLN A 121 -7.73 8.06 -1.93
C GLN A 121 -6.89 7.98 -0.63
N CYS A 122 -6.06 8.99 -0.34
CA CYS A 122 -5.10 9.00 0.77
C CYS A 122 -5.22 10.24 1.66
#